data_AF-A0A969S260-F1
#
_entry.id   AF-A0A969S260-F1
#
_cell.length_a   1.000
_cell.length_b   1.000
_cell.length_c   1.000
_cell.angle_alpha   90.00
_cell.angle_beta   90.00
_cell.angle_gamma   90.00
#
_symmetry.space_group_name_H-M   'P 1'
#
loop_
_entity.id
_entity.type
_entity.pdbx_description
1 polymer ?
#
loop_
_entity_poly.entity_id
_entity_poly.type
_entity_poly.pdbx_seq_one_letter_code
_entity_poly.pdbx_strand_id
1 'polypeptide(L)'
;MTQKTKLTIRGHDGKIKALWKTYFSNINAIIRASLGLLVVALFVAYYIFQEPVRLLQSLEWQAYDQRMRNTMPEKIDPRIVIIDVDERTLAAEGRWPLARDRWVDLLTNAFDKYKLKVIGFDVLFTEPDTTSGLAKLEELAKGPLKDSEEFKTKLAQMRTELDYDKLFAETIKKYPVVLAFAGNNERKGLDSLKLGALPLPVFTQNTFGGRVF
;
A
#
# COMPACT_ATOMS: atom_id res chain seq x y z
N MET A 1 66.03 62.71 -4.20
CA MET A 1 65.07 63.34 -3.28
C MET A 1 63.67 62.88 -3.72
N THR A 2 63.16 61.76 -3.21
CA THR A 2 62.16 61.62 -2.11
C THR A 2 60.81 62.27 -2.49
N GLN A 3 59.67 61.58 -2.61
CA GLN A 3 58.96 60.83 -1.55
C GLN A 3 57.99 59.76 -2.13
N LYS A 4 57.83 58.64 -1.40
CA LYS A 4 56.71 57.69 -1.52
C LYS A 4 55.66 58.02 -0.45
N THR A 5 54.40 58.23 -0.84
CA THR A 5 53.28 58.41 0.10
C THR A 5 52.64 57.07 0.42
N LYS A 6 52.68 56.69 1.71
CA LYS A 6 52.12 55.45 2.27
C LYS A 6 50.66 55.71 2.68
N LEU A 7 49.70 55.10 2.00
CA LEU A 7 48.28 55.16 2.39
C LEU A 7 48.02 54.15 3.52
N THR A 8 47.74 54.65 4.73
CA THR A 8 47.41 53.83 5.90
C THR A 8 45.91 53.53 5.93
N ILE A 9 45.52 52.27 5.73
CA ILE A 9 44.15 51.80 5.95
C ILE A 9 43.97 51.56 7.46
N ARG A 10 43.25 52.46 8.14
CA ARG A 10 43.00 52.39 9.59
C ARG A 10 41.51 52.16 9.87
N GLY A 11 41.17 51.00 10.45
CA GLY A 11 40.10 50.93 11.45
C GLY A 11 38.71 50.37 11.07
N HIS A 12 38.60 49.28 10.29
CA HIS A 12 37.30 48.59 10.11
C HIS A 12 37.11 47.37 11.04
N ASP A 13 38.18 46.62 11.35
CA ASP A 13 38.08 45.35 12.11
C ASP A 13 37.62 45.50 13.57
N GLY A 14 37.93 46.63 14.21
CA GLY A 14 37.56 46.88 15.61
C GLY A 14 36.06 47.06 15.82
N LYS A 15 35.36 47.60 14.81
CA LYS A 15 33.91 47.87 14.89
C LYS A 15 33.09 46.60 14.80
N ILE A 16 33.49 45.66 13.93
CA ILE A 16 32.83 44.35 13.80
C ILE A 16 33.03 43.54 15.09
N LYS A 17 34.25 43.50 15.63
CA LYS A 17 34.53 42.82 16.90
C LYS A 17 33.78 43.44 18.08
N ALA A 18 33.63 44.77 18.13
CA ALA A 18 32.85 45.45 19.15
C ALA A 18 31.35 45.15 19.04
N LEU A 19 30.77 45.19 17.83
CA LEU A 19 29.38 44.82 17.58
C LEU A 19 29.09 43.37 17.96
N TRP A 20 29.99 42.44 17.63
CA TRP A 20 29.91 41.05 18.07
C TRP A 20 29.97 40.92 19.60
N LYS A 21 30.86 41.66 20.26
CA LYS A 21 31.00 41.63 21.71
C LYS A 21 29.74 42.16 22.40
N THR A 22 29.15 43.28 21.93
CA THR A 22 27.93 43.87 22.51
C THR A 22 26.68 43.03 22.21
N TYR A 23 26.63 42.41 21.03
CA TYR A 23 25.53 41.51 20.66
C TYR A 23 25.55 40.22 21.50
N PHE A 24 26.73 39.60 21.68
CA PHE A 24 26.88 38.36 22.46
C PHE A 24 27.04 38.58 23.98
N SER A 25 27.28 39.80 24.47
CA SER A 25 27.42 40.08 25.92
C SER A 25 26.10 40.25 26.64
N ASN A 26 24.98 40.41 25.92
CA ASN A 26 23.68 40.54 26.55
C ASN A 26 23.14 39.16 26.92
N ILE A 27 22.70 39.00 28.17
CA ILE A 27 22.10 37.76 28.70
C ILE A 27 21.01 37.22 27.75
N ASN A 28 20.25 38.11 27.12
CA ASN A 28 19.19 37.79 26.15
C ASN A 28 19.73 37.15 24.85
N ALA A 29 20.94 37.48 24.42
CA ALA A 29 21.55 36.88 23.24
C ALA A 29 22.05 35.46 23.53
N ILE A 30 22.63 35.24 24.72
CA ILE A 30 23.02 33.91 25.19
C ILE A 30 21.78 33.03 25.37
N ILE A 31 20.72 33.55 25.98
CA ILE A 31 19.43 32.85 26.15
C ILE A 31 18.81 32.48 24.79
N ARG A 32 18.82 33.39 23.80
CA ARG A 32 18.31 33.10 22.46
C ARG A 32 19.15 32.06 21.72
N ALA A 33 20.48 32.16 21.82
CA ALA A 33 21.39 31.21 21.18
C ALA A 33 21.30 29.81 21.81
N SER A 34 21.21 29.73 23.14
CA SER A 34 21.05 28.45 23.84
C SER A 34 19.69 27.81 23.56
N LEU A 35 18.61 28.59 23.49
CA LEU A 35 17.29 28.10 23.11
C LEU A 35 17.29 27.58 21.67
N GLY A 36 17.90 28.31 20.73
CA GLY A 36 18.03 27.85 19.35
C GLY A 36 18.85 26.56 19.24
N LEU A 37 19.97 26.48 19.95
CA LEU A 37 20.82 25.29 19.98
C LEU A 37 20.11 24.08 20.62
N LEU A 38 19.29 24.31 21.67
CA LEU A 38 18.46 23.27 22.28
C LEU A 38 17.44 22.72 21.29
N VAL A 39 16.74 23.58 20.55
CA VAL A 39 15.78 23.15 19.54
C VAL A 39 16.47 22.31 18.46
N VAL A 40 17.61 22.76 17.93
CA VAL A 40 18.39 22.00 16.94
C VAL A 40 18.84 20.66 17.52
N ALA A 41 19.35 20.64 18.76
CA ALA A 41 19.77 19.41 19.42
C ALA A 41 18.61 18.42 19.61
N LEU A 42 17.38 18.90 19.90
CA LEU A 42 16.19 18.06 19.98
C LEU A 42 15.82 17.46 18.62
N PHE A 43 15.92 18.21 17.53
CA PHE A 43 15.70 17.67 16.18
C PHE A 43 16.77 16.64 15.77
N VAL A 44 18.03 16.90 16.11
CA VAL A 44 19.13 15.95 15.86
C VAL A 44 18.94 14.69 16.70
N ALA A 45 18.56 14.81 17.96
CA ALA A 45 18.24 13.68 18.81
C ALA A 45 17.05 12.89 18.25
N TYR A 46 15.95 13.55 17.87
CA TYR A 46 14.81 12.90 17.22
C TYR A 46 15.22 12.10 15.99
N TYR A 47 16.07 12.68 15.14
CA TYR A 47 16.60 12.01 13.95
C TYR A 47 17.48 10.79 14.27
N ILE A 48 18.36 10.90 15.28
CA ILE A 48 19.27 9.82 15.69
C ILE A 48 18.51 8.67 16.36
N PHE A 49 17.60 8.99 17.27
CA PHE A 49 16.93 7.98 18.08
C PHE A 49 15.77 7.30 17.35
N GLN A 50 15.24 7.89 16.27
CA GLN A 50 14.10 7.39 15.47
C GLN A 50 12.82 7.03 16.27
N GLU A 51 12.82 7.26 17.59
CA GLU A 51 11.69 7.00 18.46
C GLU A 51 10.71 8.18 18.37
N PRO A 52 9.46 7.94 17.93
CA PRO A 52 8.47 8.99 17.86
C PRO A 52 8.19 9.52 19.27
N VAL A 53 8.47 10.79 19.50
CA VAL A 53 8.02 11.47 20.72
C VAL A 53 6.50 11.46 20.71
N ARG A 54 5.89 10.64 21.57
CA ARG A 54 4.43 10.36 21.57
C ARG A 54 3.56 11.61 21.48
N LEU A 55 3.98 12.70 22.13
CA LEU A 55 3.28 14.00 22.08
C LEU A 55 3.33 14.64 20.69
N LEU A 56 4.51 14.67 20.04
CA LEU A 56 4.67 15.21 18.70
C LEU A 56 3.90 14.38 17.67
N GLN A 57 3.92 13.05 17.81
CA GLN A 57 3.15 12.16 16.92
C GLN A 57 1.64 12.36 17.05
N SER A 58 1.14 12.57 18.27
CA SER A 58 -0.29 12.83 18.50
C SER A 58 -0.72 14.17 17.88
N LEU A 59 0.12 15.21 18.01
CA LEU A 59 -0.12 16.51 17.38
C LEU A 59 -0.07 16.41 15.85
N GLU A 60 0.85 15.62 15.30
CA GLU A 60 0.93 15.37 13.86
C GLU A 60 -0.33 14.67 13.34
N TRP A 61 -0.84 13.64 14.03
CA TRP A 61 -2.09 12.96 13.64
C TRP A 61 -3.29 13.92 13.66
N GLN A 62 -3.41 14.76 14.70
CA GLN A 62 -4.48 15.77 14.75
C GLN A 62 -4.37 16.81 13.63
N ALA A 63 -3.16 17.31 13.36
CA ALA A 63 -2.92 18.25 12.28
C ALA A 63 -3.23 17.62 10.91
N TYR A 64 -2.89 16.35 10.73
CA TYR A 64 -3.19 15.58 9.54
C TYR A 64 -4.69 15.44 9.32
N ASP A 65 -5.45 15.03 10.34
CA ASP A 65 -6.91 14.88 10.27
C ASP A 65 -7.60 16.21 9.96
N GLN A 66 -7.16 17.30 10.62
CA GLN A 66 -7.71 18.63 10.37
C GLN A 66 -7.42 19.10 8.94
N ARG A 67 -6.19 18.87 8.46
CA ARG A 67 -5.83 19.15 7.07
C ARG A 67 -6.72 18.38 6.12
N MET A 68 -6.87 17.06 6.31
CA MET A 68 -7.72 16.21 5.49
C MET A 68 -9.15 16.76 5.42
N ARG A 69 -9.77 17.05 6.57
CA ARG A 69 -11.13 17.61 6.64
C ARG A 69 -11.27 18.95 5.92
N ASN A 70 -10.26 19.80 6.03
CA ASN A 70 -10.28 21.13 5.41
C ASN A 70 -9.95 21.11 3.91
N THR A 71 -9.21 20.11 3.43
CA THR A 71 -8.77 20.01 2.03
C THR A 71 -9.57 19.01 1.20
N MET A 72 -10.36 18.14 1.84
CA MET A 72 -11.17 17.15 1.15
C MET A 72 -12.27 17.88 0.35
N PRO A 73 -12.44 17.58 -0.94
CA PRO A 73 -13.55 18.12 -1.71
C PRO A 73 -14.89 17.74 -1.08
N GLU A 74 -15.77 18.71 -0.85
CA GLU A 74 -17.10 18.45 -0.26
C GLU A 74 -18.02 17.60 -1.16
N LYS A 75 -17.69 17.49 -2.46
CA LYS A 75 -18.56 16.84 -3.45
C LYS A 75 -17.94 15.55 -3.96
N ILE A 76 -18.73 14.49 -3.91
CA ILE A 76 -18.44 13.21 -4.57
C ILE A 76 -18.43 13.45 -6.07
N ASP A 77 -17.39 12.96 -6.74
CA ASP A 77 -17.32 12.98 -8.20
C ASP A 77 -18.27 11.90 -8.76
N PRO A 78 -19.36 12.27 -9.46
CA PRO A 78 -20.36 11.31 -9.93
C PRO A 78 -19.83 10.37 -11.03
N ARG A 79 -18.62 10.62 -11.54
CA ARG A 79 -17.97 9.76 -12.54
C ARG A 79 -17.24 8.58 -11.91
N ILE A 80 -17.05 8.60 -10.59
CA ILE A 80 -16.35 7.57 -9.84
C ILE A 80 -17.38 6.77 -9.04
N VAL A 81 -17.34 5.46 -9.20
CA VAL A 81 -18.19 4.52 -8.47
C VAL A 81 -17.29 3.49 -7.81
N ILE A 82 -17.48 3.26 -6.51
CA ILE A 82 -16.83 2.20 -5.75
C ILE A 82 -17.84 1.08 -5.59
N ILE A 83 -17.44 -0.13 -5.98
CA ILE A 83 -18.24 -1.34 -5.84
C ILE A 83 -17.60 -2.15 -4.72
N ASP A 84 -18.35 -2.34 -3.64
CA ASP A 84 -17.94 -3.15 -2.50
C ASP A 84 -18.59 -4.54 -2.58
N VAL A 85 -17.89 -5.56 -2.06
CA VAL A 85 -18.40 -6.93 -1.96
C VAL A 85 -18.64 -7.22 -0.48
N ASP A 86 -19.87 -6.91 -0.05
CA ASP A 86 -20.32 -7.07 1.33
C ASP A 86 -21.05 -8.41 1.55
N GLU A 87 -21.53 -8.65 2.77
CA GLU A 87 -22.27 -9.86 3.12
C GLU A 87 -23.57 -10.01 2.32
N ARG A 88 -24.18 -8.90 1.89
CA ARG A 88 -25.39 -8.93 1.05
C ARG A 88 -25.05 -9.43 -0.35
N THR A 89 -23.92 -8.98 -0.89
CA THR A 89 -23.39 -9.44 -2.17
C THR A 89 -23.02 -10.92 -2.08
N LEU A 90 -22.35 -11.36 -1.02
CA LEU A 90 -22.02 -12.77 -0.83
C LEU A 90 -23.26 -13.66 -0.60
N ALA A 91 -24.29 -13.14 0.06
CA ALA A 91 -25.55 -13.86 0.21
C ALA A 91 -26.27 -14.06 -1.14
N ALA A 92 -26.09 -13.14 -2.09
CA ALA A 92 -26.72 -13.19 -3.41
C ALA A 92 -25.88 -13.96 -4.45
N GLU A 93 -24.58 -13.69 -4.53
CA GLU A 93 -23.69 -14.19 -5.59
C GLU A 93 -22.84 -15.40 -5.16
N GLY A 94 -22.85 -15.72 -3.86
CA GLY A 94 -22.15 -16.87 -3.30
C GLY A 94 -20.97 -16.52 -2.41
N ARG A 95 -20.23 -17.55 -1.99
CA ARG A 95 -19.11 -17.38 -1.04
C ARG A 95 -17.95 -16.60 -1.65
N TRP A 96 -17.19 -15.94 -0.80
CA TRP A 96 -15.86 -15.44 -1.16
C TRP A 96 -14.84 -16.60 -1.20
N PRO A 97 -13.88 -16.61 -2.15
CA PRO A 97 -13.80 -15.76 -3.35
C PRO A 97 -14.93 -16.04 -4.34
N LEU A 98 -15.48 -14.99 -4.95
CA LEU A 98 -16.50 -15.13 -5.99
C LEU A 98 -15.94 -15.85 -7.23
N ALA A 99 -16.78 -16.65 -7.87
CA ALA A 99 -16.48 -17.33 -9.11
C ALA A 99 -16.14 -16.35 -10.25
N ARG A 100 -15.28 -16.77 -11.18
CA ARG A 100 -14.76 -15.93 -12.28
C ARG A 100 -15.83 -15.51 -13.29
N ASP A 101 -16.88 -16.29 -13.44
CA ASP A 101 -18.06 -15.95 -14.26
C ASP A 101 -18.74 -14.67 -13.75
N ARG A 102 -18.90 -14.51 -12.43
CA ARG A 102 -19.47 -13.30 -11.80
C ARG A 102 -18.69 -12.05 -12.19
N TRP A 103 -17.36 -12.15 -12.21
CA TRP A 103 -16.49 -11.05 -12.61
C TRP A 103 -16.56 -10.77 -14.12
N VAL A 104 -16.72 -11.80 -14.96
CA VAL A 104 -16.97 -11.64 -16.41
C VAL A 104 -18.26 -10.88 -16.65
N ASP A 105 -19.35 -11.23 -15.95
CA ASP A 105 -20.64 -10.57 -16.05
C ASP A 105 -20.57 -9.11 -15.59
N LEU A 106 -19.86 -8.85 -14.49
CA LEU A 106 -19.63 -7.50 -13.99
C LEU A 106 -18.88 -6.65 -15.03
N LEU A 107 -17.77 -7.15 -15.57
CA LEU A 107 -16.98 -6.44 -16.56
C LEU A 107 -17.77 -6.18 -17.84
N THR A 108 -18.46 -7.19 -18.34
CA THR A 108 -19.27 -7.07 -19.55
C THR A 108 -20.37 -6.03 -19.38
N ASN A 109 -21.11 -6.06 -18.26
CA ASN A 109 -22.12 -5.04 -17.98
C ASN A 109 -21.51 -3.65 -17.79
N ALA A 110 -20.41 -3.54 -17.03
CA ALA A 110 -19.72 -2.28 -16.78
C ALA A 110 -19.29 -1.58 -18.09
N PHE A 111 -18.67 -2.33 -19.01
CA PHE A 111 -18.16 -1.74 -20.25
C PHE A 111 -19.21 -1.68 -21.36
N ASP A 112 -20.02 -2.71 -21.57
CA ASP A 112 -20.95 -2.75 -22.69
C ASP A 112 -22.23 -1.95 -22.42
N LYS A 113 -22.76 -2.00 -21.19
CA LYS A 113 -23.98 -1.27 -20.82
C LYS A 113 -23.68 0.10 -20.25
N TYR A 114 -22.79 0.20 -19.26
CA TYR A 114 -22.54 1.45 -18.53
C TYR A 114 -21.40 2.30 -19.11
N LYS A 115 -20.67 1.78 -20.10
CA LYS A 115 -19.62 2.51 -20.85
C LYS A 115 -18.52 3.07 -19.94
N LEU A 116 -18.08 2.29 -18.95
CA LEU A 116 -16.97 2.67 -18.09
C LEU A 116 -15.68 2.92 -18.89
N LYS A 117 -14.85 3.88 -18.44
CA LYS A 117 -13.56 4.17 -19.07
C LYS A 117 -12.45 3.24 -18.62
N VAL A 118 -12.47 2.83 -17.35
CA VAL A 118 -11.47 1.95 -16.72
C VAL A 118 -12.10 1.35 -15.46
N ILE A 119 -11.66 0.16 -15.09
CA ILE A 119 -11.97 -0.45 -13.78
C ILE A 119 -10.66 -0.90 -13.12
N GLY A 120 -10.55 -0.66 -11.81
CA GLY A 120 -9.47 -1.16 -10.98
C GLY A 120 -10.00 -2.20 -10.00
N PHE A 121 -9.30 -3.31 -9.86
CA PHE A 121 -9.59 -4.32 -8.84
C PHE A 121 -8.68 -4.12 -7.64
N ASP A 122 -9.27 -4.03 -6.45
CA ASP A 122 -8.57 -4.18 -5.17
C ASP A 122 -8.72 -5.61 -4.64
N VAL A 123 -8.50 -6.58 -5.54
CA VAL A 123 -8.62 -8.01 -5.26
C VAL A 123 -7.48 -8.74 -5.98
N LEU A 124 -6.82 -9.64 -5.26
CA LEU A 124 -5.76 -10.47 -5.81
C LEU A 124 -6.34 -11.74 -6.42
N PHE A 125 -5.88 -12.06 -7.62
CA PHE A 125 -6.31 -13.22 -8.41
C PHE A 125 -5.14 -14.20 -8.59
N THR A 126 -4.65 -14.72 -7.46
CA THR A 126 -3.42 -15.52 -7.40
C THR A 126 -3.63 -17.01 -7.66
N GLU A 127 -4.87 -17.49 -7.58
CA GLU A 127 -5.21 -18.89 -7.73
C GLU A 127 -6.17 -19.10 -8.91
N PRO A 128 -6.05 -20.23 -9.64
CA PRO A 128 -7.02 -20.61 -10.66
C PRO A 128 -8.41 -20.83 -10.06
N ASP A 129 -9.45 -20.49 -10.82
CA ASP A 129 -10.82 -20.78 -10.41
C ASP A 129 -11.18 -22.27 -10.57
N THR A 130 -11.87 -22.80 -9.57
CA THR A 130 -12.32 -24.20 -9.50
C THR A 130 -13.83 -24.34 -9.30
N THR A 131 -14.58 -23.24 -9.33
CA THR A 131 -16.01 -23.19 -8.97
C THR A 131 -16.95 -23.83 -10.00
N SER A 132 -16.56 -23.93 -11.28
CA SER A 132 -17.40 -24.52 -12.33
C SER A 132 -17.55 -26.04 -12.26
N GLY A 133 -16.71 -26.71 -11.45
CA GLY A 133 -16.67 -28.17 -11.40
C GLY A 133 -16.07 -28.85 -12.64
N LEU A 134 -15.55 -28.07 -13.60
CA LEU A 134 -14.95 -28.58 -14.84
C LEU A 134 -13.88 -29.64 -14.59
N ALA A 135 -13.02 -29.43 -13.58
CA ALA A 135 -11.97 -30.39 -13.20
C ALA A 135 -12.54 -31.77 -12.84
N LYS A 136 -13.70 -31.82 -12.15
CA LYS A 136 -14.33 -33.10 -11.78
C LYS A 136 -14.96 -33.78 -12.99
N LEU A 137 -15.57 -33.01 -13.89
CA LEU A 137 -16.08 -33.55 -15.15
C LEU A 137 -14.97 -34.13 -16.02
N GLU A 138 -13.81 -33.49 -16.07
CA GLU A 138 -12.62 -34.03 -16.74
C GLU A 138 -12.12 -35.32 -16.10
N GLU A 139 -12.14 -35.42 -14.77
CA GLU A 139 -11.77 -36.64 -14.06
C GLU A 139 -12.71 -37.80 -14.43
N LEU A 140 -14.02 -37.53 -14.50
CA LEU A 140 -15.01 -38.51 -14.93
C LEU A 140 -14.77 -38.97 -16.38
N ALA A 141 -14.43 -38.04 -17.28
CA ALA A 141 -14.12 -38.34 -18.68
C ALA A 141 -12.84 -39.17 -18.85
N LYS A 142 -11.90 -39.10 -17.89
CA LYS A 142 -10.65 -39.88 -17.90
C LYS A 142 -10.79 -41.22 -17.16
N GLY A 143 -11.77 -41.34 -16.27
CA GLY A 143 -11.98 -42.52 -15.42
C GLY A 143 -13.29 -43.25 -15.73
N PRO A 144 -14.32 -43.17 -14.86
CA PRO A 144 -15.53 -43.98 -14.99
C PRO A 144 -16.29 -43.86 -16.32
N LEU A 145 -16.19 -42.70 -17.00
CA LEU A 145 -16.89 -42.43 -18.26
C LEU A 145 -15.94 -42.37 -19.46
N LYS A 146 -14.73 -42.94 -19.34
CA LYS A 146 -13.71 -42.91 -20.40
C LYS A 146 -14.12 -43.56 -21.72
N ASP A 147 -15.10 -44.47 -21.70
CA ASP A 147 -15.55 -45.19 -22.89
C ASP A 147 -16.83 -44.56 -23.50
N SER A 148 -17.35 -43.49 -22.88
CA SER A 148 -18.51 -42.75 -23.39
C SER A 148 -18.08 -41.59 -24.29
N GLU A 149 -18.08 -41.84 -25.61
CA GLU A 149 -17.79 -40.81 -26.61
C GLU A 149 -18.82 -39.67 -26.62
N GLU A 150 -20.09 -39.98 -26.31
CA GLU A 150 -21.14 -38.98 -26.16
C GLU A 150 -20.81 -38.00 -25.02
N PHE A 151 -20.40 -38.52 -23.85
CA PHE A 151 -20.03 -37.70 -22.71
C PHE A 151 -18.82 -36.81 -23.03
N LYS A 152 -17.77 -37.36 -23.66
CA LYS A 152 -16.59 -36.59 -24.06
C LYS A 152 -16.95 -35.47 -25.03
N THR A 153 -17.80 -35.76 -26.02
CA THR A 153 -18.25 -34.77 -27.00
C THR A 153 -19.02 -33.65 -26.32
N LYS A 154 -19.91 -33.98 -25.38
CA LYS A 154 -20.70 -32.99 -24.64
C LYS A 154 -19.82 -32.17 -23.70
N LEU A 155 -18.87 -32.79 -23.01
CA LEU A 155 -17.91 -32.11 -22.15
C LEU A 155 -17.04 -31.14 -22.95
N ALA A 156 -16.58 -31.53 -24.15
CA ALA A 156 -15.80 -30.66 -25.01
C ALA A 156 -16.57 -29.40 -25.42
N GLN A 157 -17.89 -29.51 -25.67
CA GLN A 157 -18.76 -28.37 -25.92
C GLN A 157 -18.90 -27.46 -24.69
N MET A 158 -19.16 -28.06 -23.51
CA MET A 158 -19.35 -27.32 -22.26
C MET A 158 -18.06 -26.68 -21.73
N ARG A 159 -16.88 -27.20 -22.10
CA ARG A 159 -15.58 -26.69 -21.64
C ARG A 159 -15.44 -25.19 -21.88
N THR A 160 -15.90 -24.70 -23.04
CA THR A 160 -15.82 -23.27 -23.38
C THR A 160 -16.65 -22.40 -22.43
N GLU A 161 -17.76 -22.93 -21.93
CA GLU A 161 -18.66 -22.20 -21.02
C GLU A 161 -18.24 -22.36 -19.55
N LEU A 162 -17.63 -23.49 -19.19
CA LEU A 162 -17.26 -23.82 -17.80
C LEU A 162 -15.83 -23.44 -17.43
N ASP A 163 -14.98 -23.05 -18.38
CA ASP A 163 -13.63 -22.57 -18.10
C ASP A 163 -13.68 -21.09 -17.70
N TYR A 164 -14.20 -20.83 -16.49
CA TYR A 164 -14.45 -19.47 -16.02
C TYR A 164 -13.16 -18.66 -15.89
N ASP A 165 -12.05 -19.29 -15.53
CA ASP A 165 -10.74 -18.62 -15.44
C ASP A 165 -10.28 -18.13 -16.82
N LYS A 166 -10.41 -18.98 -17.85
CA LYS A 166 -10.11 -18.59 -19.23
C LYS A 166 -11.04 -17.49 -19.72
N LEU A 167 -12.35 -17.60 -19.46
CA LEU A 167 -13.33 -16.57 -19.84
C LEU A 167 -12.99 -15.22 -19.19
N PHE A 168 -12.61 -15.23 -17.91
CA PHE A 168 -12.17 -14.03 -17.22
C PHE A 168 -10.89 -13.45 -17.82
N ALA A 169 -9.88 -14.30 -18.09
CA ALA A 169 -8.62 -13.90 -18.71
C ALA A 169 -8.82 -13.27 -20.11
N GLU A 170 -9.75 -13.79 -20.90
CA GLU A 170 -10.12 -13.22 -22.21
C GLU A 170 -10.86 -11.90 -22.05
N THR A 171 -11.75 -11.81 -21.07
CA THR A 171 -12.56 -10.61 -20.79
C THR A 171 -11.69 -9.44 -20.32
N ILE A 172 -10.73 -9.67 -19.41
CA ILE A 172 -9.82 -8.61 -18.96
C ILE A 172 -8.86 -8.13 -20.05
N LYS A 173 -8.56 -8.96 -21.07
CA LYS A 173 -7.78 -8.54 -22.25
C LYS A 173 -8.59 -7.63 -23.17
N LYS A 174 -9.91 -7.82 -23.22
CA LYS A 174 -10.83 -7.03 -24.05
C LYS A 174 -11.04 -5.61 -23.51
N TYR A 175 -11.00 -5.43 -22.20
CA TYR A 175 -11.38 -4.18 -21.53
C TYR A 175 -10.20 -3.49 -20.83
N PRO A 176 -10.25 -2.16 -20.62
CA PRO A 176 -9.24 -1.45 -19.82
C PRO A 176 -9.41 -1.77 -18.33
N VAL A 177 -8.72 -2.82 -17.88
CA VAL A 177 -8.73 -3.33 -16.50
C VAL A 177 -7.35 -3.15 -15.86
N VAL A 178 -7.34 -2.64 -14.63
CA VAL A 178 -6.15 -2.58 -13.78
C VAL A 178 -6.31 -3.62 -12.67
N LEU A 179 -5.38 -4.58 -12.62
CA LEU A 179 -5.36 -5.62 -11.59
C LEU A 179 -4.53 -5.19 -10.39
N ALA A 180 -4.91 -5.68 -9.21
CA ALA A 180 -4.06 -5.61 -8.03
C ALA A 180 -2.77 -6.39 -8.26
N PHE A 181 -1.66 -5.85 -7.77
CA PHE A 181 -0.35 -6.49 -7.83
C PHE A 181 0.21 -6.66 -6.42
N ALA A 182 0.50 -7.90 -6.03
CA ALA A 182 1.22 -8.20 -4.81
C ALA A 182 2.71 -8.36 -5.13
N GLY A 183 3.50 -7.34 -4.84
CA GLY A 183 4.95 -7.38 -4.93
C GLY A 183 5.61 -6.77 -3.70
N ASN A 184 6.80 -7.25 -3.35
CA ASN A 184 7.63 -6.67 -2.31
C ASN A 184 8.64 -5.71 -2.94
N ASN A 185 8.71 -4.46 -2.45
CA ASN A 185 9.68 -3.47 -2.91
C ASN A 185 11.07 -3.63 -2.26
N GLU A 186 11.26 -4.60 -1.35
CA GLU A 186 12.56 -4.90 -0.75
C GLU A 186 13.43 -5.78 -1.65
N ARG A 187 14.23 -5.15 -2.53
CA ARG A 187 15.27 -5.83 -3.32
C ARG A 187 16.30 -6.62 -2.48
N LYS A 188 16.44 -6.33 -1.18
CA LYS A 188 17.34 -7.03 -0.24
C LYS A 188 16.67 -8.14 0.57
N GLY A 189 15.34 -8.22 0.57
CA GLY A 189 14.56 -9.14 1.40
C GLY A 189 14.01 -10.38 0.67
N LEU A 190 14.28 -10.54 -0.63
CA LEU A 190 13.80 -11.69 -1.41
C LEU A 190 14.36 -13.03 -0.90
N ASP A 191 15.60 -13.05 -0.42
CA ASP A 191 16.21 -14.26 0.14
C ASP A 191 15.68 -14.61 1.55
N SER A 192 15.00 -13.67 2.20
CA SER A 192 14.40 -13.82 3.53
C SER A 192 12.87 -13.87 3.53
N LEU A 193 12.23 -13.84 2.35
CA LEU A 193 10.78 -13.95 2.19
C LEU A 193 10.33 -15.39 2.49
N LYS A 194 10.14 -15.69 3.78
CA LYS A 194 9.38 -16.87 4.20
C LYS A 194 7.89 -16.56 4.15
N LEU A 195 7.29 -16.62 2.96
CA LEU A 195 5.82 -16.59 2.84
C LEU A 195 5.22 -17.76 3.63
N GLY A 196 4.23 -17.49 4.46
CA GLY A 196 3.54 -18.51 5.25
C GLY A 196 4.32 -19.06 6.46
N ALA A 197 5.45 -18.45 6.83
CA ALA A 197 6.05 -18.75 8.13
C ALA A 197 5.16 -18.20 9.25
N LEU A 198 4.61 -19.11 10.05
CA LEU A 198 3.91 -18.73 11.27
C LEU A 198 4.86 -17.91 12.16
N PRO A 199 4.36 -16.87 12.85
CA PRO A 199 5.14 -16.18 13.85
C PRO A 199 5.62 -17.19 14.90
N LEU A 200 6.71 -16.86 15.60
CA LEU A 200 7.14 -17.66 16.74
C LEU A 200 5.94 -17.87 17.67
N PRO A 201 5.70 -19.10 18.14
CA PRO A 201 4.54 -19.38 18.96
C PRO A 201 4.57 -18.50 20.20
N VAL A 202 3.44 -17.84 20.49
CA VAL A 202 3.28 -16.96 21.67
C VAL A 202 3.51 -17.75 22.97
N PHE A 203 3.29 -19.07 22.92
CA PHE A 203 3.49 -19.98 24.03
C PHE A 203 4.54 -21.04 23.67
N THR A 204 5.46 -21.28 24.60
CA THR A 204 6.42 -22.38 24.53
C THR A 204 5.89 -23.56 25.34
N GLN A 205 6.46 -24.76 25.17
CA GLN A 205 6.11 -25.93 25.98
C GLN A 205 6.23 -25.68 27.50
N ASN A 206 7.08 -24.74 27.89
CA ASN A 206 7.28 -24.34 29.29
C ASN A 206 6.22 -23.36 29.79
N THR A 207 5.51 -22.66 28.90
CA THR A 207 4.55 -21.62 29.29
C THR A 207 3.35 -22.21 30.05
N PHE A 208 3.00 -23.47 29.79
CA PHE A 208 1.93 -24.18 30.50
C PHE A 208 2.45 -25.20 31.52
N GLY A 209 3.72 -25.08 31.94
CA GLY A 209 4.30 -25.94 32.98
C GLY A 209 4.27 -27.43 32.63
N GLY A 210 4.42 -27.79 31.35
CA GLY A 210 4.46 -29.18 30.89
C GLY A 210 3.10 -29.89 30.83
N ARG A 211 1.97 -29.19 31.04
CA ARG A 211 0.65 -29.79 30.82
C ARG A 211 0.28 -29.67 29.34
N VAL A 212 0.24 -30.83 28.67
CA VAL A 212 -0.25 -30.99 27.31
C VAL A 212 -1.78 -31.18 27.40
N PHE A 213 -2.55 -30.46 26.57
CA PHE A 213 -3.97 -30.77 26.34
C PHE A 213 -4.09 -31.77 25.18
#